data_AF-A0A5N3RES1-F1
#
_entry.id   AF-A0A5N3RES1-F1
#
_cell.length_a   1.000
_cell.length_b   1.000
_cell.length_c   1.000
_cell.angle_alpha   90.00
_cell.angle_beta   90.00
_cell.angle_gamma   90.00
#
_symmetry.space_group_name_H-M   'P 1'
#
loop_
_entity.id
_entity.type
_entity.pdbx_description
1 polymer ?
#
loop_
_entity_poly.entity_id
_entity_poly.type
_entity_poly.pdbx_seq_one_letter_code
_entity_poly.pdbx_strand_id
1 'polypeptide(L)'
;MSKLAISKFFEQKLEAPLHNTVWSWGSENAKGIYLRAWNRTKVGDKFDIAAIGMETDDDGRTRAGGVERAKHVKAITQGKPGYIVAIDGYVDDAGKSHIKDYNDKAVFRIVSLTVNEQGKTLAEVDYDNPVLIDMIGEETDVTAIMESLADKPKALATLAKAEKLGWQITGSNAQGVTILLKGKKTGLISYTGEFSAV
;
A
#
# COMPACT_ATOMS: atom_id res chain seq x y z
N MET A 1 21.83 11.70 -3.32
CA MET A 1 21.96 11.12 -1.97
C MET A 1 21.76 9.62 -2.09
N SER A 2 22.39 8.82 -1.24
CA SER A 2 22.06 7.39 -1.13
C SER A 2 20.66 7.23 -0.52
N LYS A 3 19.94 6.18 -0.94
CA LYS A 3 18.67 5.77 -0.35
C LYS A 3 18.86 5.44 1.14
N LEU A 4 17.82 5.62 1.96
CA LEU A 4 17.85 5.18 3.35
C LEU A 4 17.97 3.64 3.42
N ALA A 5 18.54 3.13 4.51
CA ALA A 5 18.35 1.72 4.85
C ALA A 5 16.86 1.49 5.14
N ILE A 6 16.30 0.35 4.72
CA ILE A 6 14.84 0.12 4.81
C ILE A 6 14.31 0.24 6.25
N SER A 7 15.10 -0.13 7.26
CA SER A 7 14.75 0.05 8.68
C SER A 7 14.60 1.53 9.06
N LYS A 8 15.48 2.41 8.55
CA LYS A 8 15.38 3.86 8.73
C LYS A 8 14.24 4.49 7.92
N PHE A 9 13.86 3.90 6.79
CA PHE A 9 12.65 4.30 6.08
C PHE A 9 11.37 3.97 6.88
N PHE A 10 11.26 2.76 7.44
CA PHE A 10 10.15 2.39 8.33
C PHE A 10 10.08 3.30 9.57
N GLU A 11 11.22 3.60 10.21
CA GLU A 11 11.31 4.49 11.37
C GLU A 11 10.99 5.96 11.06
N GLN A 12 11.57 6.54 9.99
CA GLN A 12 11.59 8.00 9.76
C GLN A 12 10.62 8.50 8.68
N LYS A 13 10.04 7.60 7.87
CA LYS A 13 9.15 7.96 6.75
C LYS A 13 7.78 7.33 6.88
N LEU A 14 7.69 6.08 7.34
CA LEU A 14 6.42 5.45 7.67
C LEU A 14 5.99 5.68 9.12
N GLU A 15 6.85 6.24 9.98
CA GLU A 15 6.60 6.41 11.43
C GLU A 15 6.14 5.10 12.11
N ALA A 16 6.65 3.97 11.60
CA ALA A 16 6.28 2.61 11.97
C ALA A 16 7.57 1.77 12.11
N PRO A 17 8.38 1.97 13.17
CA PRO A 17 9.66 1.29 13.33
C PRO A 17 9.47 -0.23 13.35
N LEU A 18 10.36 -0.96 12.66
CA LEU A 18 10.39 -2.43 12.70
C LEU A 18 10.80 -2.91 14.10
N HIS A 19 10.06 -3.84 14.70
CA HIS A 19 10.43 -4.43 15.98
C HIS A 19 11.78 -5.17 15.92
N ASN A 20 12.02 -5.89 14.83
CA ASN A 20 13.32 -6.47 14.48
C ASN A 20 13.71 -6.08 13.04
N THR A 21 14.77 -5.26 12.91
CA THR A 21 15.21 -4.71 11.62
C THR A 21 15.58 -5.77 10.58
N VAL A 22 16.04 -6.95 11.03
CA VAL A 22 16.36 -8.08 10.16
C VAL A 22 15.08 -8.85 9.83
N TRP A 23 14.34 -9.32 10.85
CA TRP A 23 13.35 -10.40 10.68
C TRP A 23 11.88 -9.99 10.53
N SER A 24 11.42 -8.80 10.96
CA SER A 24 9.99 -8.56 11.30
C SER A 24 8.91 -8.58 10.21
N TRP A 25 9.23 -8.82 8.93
CA TRP A 25 8.28 -8.73 7.79
C TRP A 25 7.49 -7.42 7.58
N GLY A 26 7.39 -6.49 8.54
CA GLY A 26 6.57 -5.29 8.45
C GLY A 26 6.45 -4.58 9.81
N SER A 27 5.63 -3.54 9.89
CA SER A 27 5.27 -2.84 11.14
C SER A 27 3.94 -2.08 10.98
N GLU A 28 3.46 -1.45 12.03
CA GLU A 28 2.21 -0.70 12.05
C GLU A 28 2.31 0.63 12.83
N ASN A 29 1.45 1.58 12.49
CA ASN A 29 1.21 2.81 13.26
C ASN A 29 -0.30 3.09 13.32
N ALA A 30 -0.68 4.35 13.58
CA ALA A 30 -2.09 4.79 13.57
C ALA A 30 -2.72 4.82 12.16
N LYS A 31 -1.94 5.12 11.11
CA LYS A 31 -2.39 5.24 9.71
C LYS A 31 -2.58 3.88 9.03
N GLY A 32 -1.85 2.84 9.45
CA GLY A 32 -2.09 1.47 8.98
C GLY A 32 -0.94 0.49 9.24
N ILE A 33 -0.87 -0.54 8.41
CA ILE A 33 0.07 -1.67 8.48
C ILE A 33 0.90 -1.71 7.20
N TYR A 34 2.22 -1.73 7.34
CA TYR A 34 3.18 -1.73 6.24
C TYR A 34 3.92 -3.06 6.19
N LEU A 35 3.66 -3.86 5.16
CA LEU A 35 4.31 -5.15 4.96
C LEU A 35 5.43 -5.04 3.92
N ARG A 36 6.57 -5.64 4.23
CA ARG A 36 7.68 -5.87 3.30
C ARG A 36 7.32 -7.08 2.44
N ALA A 37 7.25 -6.91 1.12
CA ALA A 37 7.09 -8.02 0.19
C ALA A 37 8.12 -7.94 -0.93
N TRP A 38 8.65 -9.09 -1.35
CA TRP A 38 9.65 -9.15 -2.42
C TRP A 38 8.96 -9.19 -3.78
N ASN A 39 9.42 -8.38 -4.74
CA ASN A 39 8.87 -8.42 -6.11
C ASN A 39 9.04 -9.80 -6.77
N ARG A 40 10.09 -10.56 -6.41
CA ARG A 40 10.30 -11.94 -6.87
C ARG A 40 9.36 -13.00 -6.26
N THR A 41 8.58 -12.66 -5.23
CA THR A 41 7.59 -13.56 -4.60
C THR A 41 6.15 -13.20 -4.98
N LYS A 42 5.97 -12.53 -6.12
CA LYS A 42 4.66 -12.32 -6.72
C LYS A 42 4.12 -13.62 -7.35
N VAL A 43 2.81 -13.78 -7.31
CA VAL A 43 2.06 -14.85 -7.96
C VAL A 43 1.00 -14.18 -8.82
N GLY A 44 1.28 -14.06 -10.12
CA GLY A 44 0.59 -13.08 -10.97
C GLY A 44 0.80 -11.67 -10.42
N ASP A 45 -0.28 -10.91 -10.28
CA ASP A 45 -0.24 -9.55 -9.75
C ASP A 45 -0.27 -9.47 -8.21
N LYS A 46 -0.41 -10.61 -7.51
CA LYS A 46 -0.52 -10.64 -6.04
C LYS A 46 0.80 -10.92 -5.34
N PHE A 47 1.04 -10.33 -4.17
CA PHE A 47 2.19 -10.65 -3.32
C PHE A 47 1.88 -11.79 -2.35
N ASP A 48 2.79 -12.76 -2.19
CA ASP A 48 2.76 -13.73 -1.08
C ASP A 48 3.08 -13.03 0.25
N ILE A 49 2.07 -12.84 1.12
CA ILE A 49 2.20 -12.09 2.37
C ILE A 49 2.01 -12.90 3.66
N ALA A 50 1.59 -14.17 3.59
CA ALA A 50 1.60 -15.12 4.72
C ALA A 50 1.34 -16.56 4.25
N ALA A 51 1.56 -17.52 5.15
CA ALA A 51 1.12 -18.91 4.99
C ALA A 51 0.42 -19.37 6.28
N ILE A 52 -0.57 -20.25 6.17
CA ILE A 52 -1.22 -20.90 7.31
C ILE A 52 -0.18 -21.65 8.15
N GLY A 53 -0.25 -21.52 9.48
CA GLY A 53 0.63 -22.22 10.43
C GLY A 53 2.03 -21.61 10.56
N MET A 54 2.32 -20.48 9.92
CA MET A 54 3.63 -19.82 9.99
C MET A 54 4.00 -19.33 11.41
N GLU A 55 3.04 -19.25 12.33
CA GLU A 55 3.26 -18.96 13.75
C GLU A 55 4.10 -20.02 14.46
N THR A 56 4.23 -21.24 13.91
CA THR A 56 5.01 -22.34 14.48
C THR A 56 6.08 -22.87 13.51
N ASP A 57 7.13 -23.51 14.06
CA ASP A 57 8.04 -24.37 13.29
C ASP A 57 7.53 -25.82 13.26
N ASP A 58 8.24 -26.71 12.57
CA ASP A 58 7.87 -28.12 12.41
C ASP A 58 7.89 -28.91 13.74
N ASP A 59 8.63 -28.40 14.75
CA ASP A 59 8.66 -28.89 16.13
C ASP A 59 7.51 -28.30 17.00
N GLY A 60 6.63 -27.49 16.41
CA GLY A 60 5.53 -26.82 17.08
C GLY A 60 5.91 -25.60 17.93
N ARG A 61 7.16 -25.12 17.86
CA ARG A 61 7.63 -23.96 18.63
C ARG A 61 7.20 -22.65 18.00
N THR A 62 6.79 -21.70 18.82
CA THR A 62 6.34 -20.37 18.36
C THR A 62 7.47 -19.58 17.68
N ARG A 63 7.21 -19.15 16.44
CA ARG A 63 8.09 -18.29 15.63
C ARG A 63 7.64 -16.84 15.78
N ALA A 64 8.43 -16.02 16.48
CA ALA A 64 8.07 -14.62 16.77
C ALA A 64 7.68 -13.81 15.52
N GLY A 65 8.46 -13.91 14.43
CA GLY A 65 8.14 -13.24 13.16
C GLY A 65 6.92 -13.83 12.43
N GLY A 66 6.56 -15.08 12.69
CA GLY A 66 5.33 -15.70 12.19
C GLY A 66 4.09 -15.15 12.90
N VAL A 67 4.14 -15.07 14.23
CA VAL A 67 3.09 -14.46 15.07
C VAL A 67 2.90 -12.98 14.72
N GLU A 68 3.98 -12.23 14.53
CA GLU A 68 3.94 -10.82 14.10
C GLU A 68 3.26 -10.66 12.73
N ARG A 69 3.63 -11.50 11.75
CA ARG A 69 3.02 -11.52 10.41
C ARG A 69 1.54 -11.92 10.47
N ALA A 70 1.17 -12.88 11.31
CA ALA A 70 -0.23 -13.33 11.49
C ALA A 70 -1.09 -12.23 12.14
N LYS A 71 -0.56 -11.52 13.15
CA LYS A 71 -1.20 -10.36 13.77
C LYS A 71 -1.49 -9.27 12.73
N HIS A 72 -0.51 -8.93 11.90
CA HIS A 72 -0.68 -7.93 10.84
C HIS A 72 -1.75 -8.34 9.82
N VAL A 73 -1.70 -9.58 9.29
CA VAL A 73 -2.72 -10.07 8.34
C VAL A 73 -4.12 -10.01 8.96
N LYS A 74 -4.28 -10.50 10.20
CA LYS A 74 -5.56 -10.47 10.91
C LYS A 74 -6.11 -9.04 11.05
N ALA A 75 -5.26 -8.08 11.42
CA ALA A 75 -5.68 -6.69 11.56
C ALA A 75 -6.08 -6.04 10.22
N ILE A 76 -5.42 -6.40 9.11
CA ILE A 76 -5.85 -5.98 7.76
C ILE A 76 -7.23 -6.58 7.42
N THR A 77 -7.44 -7.88 7.67
CA THR A 77 -8.76 -8.53 7.50
C THR A 77 -9.85 -7.92 8.38
N GLN A 78 -9.49 -7.34 9.53
CA GLN A 78 -10.39 -6.60 10.42
C GLN A 78 -10.62 -5.13 10.01
N GLY A 79 -10.12 -4.72 8.83
CA GLY A 79 -10.38 -3.40 8.24
C GLY A 79 -9.31 -2.33 8.51
N LYS A 80 -8.20 -2.65 9.20
CA LYS A 80 -7.09 -1.71 9.32
C LYS A 80 -6.39 -1.55 7.96
N PRO A 81 -6.12 -0.33 7.46
CA PRO A 81 -5.46 -0.14 6.17
C PRO A 81 -4.12 -0.89 6.08
N GLY A 82 -3.91 -1.59 4.97
CA GLY A 82 -2.70 -2.36 4.69
C GLY A 82 -1.98 -1.87 3.44
N TYR A 83 -0.65 -1.88 3.46
CA TYR A 83 0.20 -1.46 2.34
C TYR A 83 1.39 -2.39 2.16
N ILE A 84 1.86 -2.50 0.91
CA ILE A 84 3.09 -3.18 0.55
C ILE A 84 4.20 -2.17 0.29
N VAL A 85 5.29 -2.29 1.06
CA VAL A 85 6.61 -1.80 0.67
C VAL A 85 7.24 -2.87 -0.21
N ALA A 86 7.22 -2.65 -1.52
CA ALA A 86 7.79 -3.57 -2.49
C ALA A 86 9.33 -3.49 -2.48
N ILE A 87 9.97 -4.65 -2.44
CA ILE A 87 11.42 -4.80 -2.29
C ILE A 87 11.99 -5.59 -3.46
N ASP A 88 13.06 -5.07 -4.05
CA ASP A 88 13.89 -5.74 -5.03
C ASP A 88 15.18 -6.26 -4.39
N GLY A 89 15.59 -7.45 -4.80
CA GLY A 89 16.77 -8.08 -4.23
C GLY A 89 16.94 -9.52 -4.64
N TYR A 90 18.06 -10.10 -4.25
CA TYR A 90 18.49 -11.44 -4.64
C TYR A 90 18.56 -12.38 -3.43
N VAL A 91 18.79 -13.66 -3.72
CA VAL A 91 19.20 -14.67 -2.75
C VAL A 91 20.65 -15.01 -3.11
N ASP A 92 21.55 -15.06 -2.14
CA ASP A 92 22.93 -15.49 -2.36
C ASP A 92 23.06 -17.02 -2.38
N ASP A 93 24.25 -17.52 -2.71
CA ASP A 93 24.54 -18.96 -2.80
C ASP A 93 24.39 -19.68 -1.44
N ALA A 94 24.35 -18.94 -0.33
CA ALA A 94 24.07 -19.45 1.02
C ALA A 94 22.57 -19.42 1.39
N GLY A 95 21.68 -19.10 0.43
CA GLY A 95 20.23 -19.02 0.64
C GLY A 95 19.77 -17.75 1.36
N LYS A 96 20.65 -16.79 1.62
CA LYS A 96 20.33 -15.56 2.37
C LYS A 96 19.77 -14.49 1.43
N SER A 97 18.68 -13.86 1.85
CA SER A 97 18.05 -12.77 1.11
C SER A 97 18.75 -11.43 1.35
N HIS A 98 19.07 -10.72 0.28
CA HIS A 98 19.67 -9.38 0.31
C HIS A 98 18.78 -8.36 -0.40
N ILE A 99 18.59 -7.20 0.23
CA ILE A 99 17.85 -6.08 -0.35
C ILE A 99 18.80 -5.32 -1.28
N LYS A 100 18.40 -5.15 -2.54
CA LYS A 100 19.09 -4.32 -3.53
C LYS A 100 18.46 -2.94 -3.65
N ASP A 101 17.13 -2.87 -3.68
CA ASP A 101 16.36 -1.62 -3.74
C ASP A 101 14.94 -1.83 -3.19
N TYR A 102 14.17 -0.75 -3.06
CA TYR A 102 12.73 -0.74 -2.71
C TYR A 102 12.12 0.58 -3.21
N ASN A 103 10.80 0.79 -3.10
CA ASN A 103 10.25 2.15 -3.35
C ASN A 103 10.26 2.97 -2.05
N ASP A 104 11.07 4.04 -1.98
CA ASP A 104 11.13 4.97 -0.83
C ASP A 104 10.23 6.20 -0.97
N LYS A 105 9.48 6.30 -2.07
CA LYS A 105 8.58 7.42 -2.38
C LYS A 105 7.11 7.05 -2.34
N ALA A 106 6.79 5.76 -2.44
CA ALA A 106 5.41 5.29 -2.40
C ALA A 106 5.30 3.84 -1.89
N VAL A 107 4.13 3.49 -1.39
CA VAL A 107 3.70 2.12 -1.05
C VAL A 107 2.49 1.74 -1.91
N PHE A 108 2.21 0.45 -2.04
CA PHE A 108 1.04 -0.04 -2.78
C PHE A 108 -0.06 -0.42 -1.79
N ARG A 109 -1.26 0.16 -1.90
CA ARG A 109 -2.38 -0.17 -1.00
C ARG A 109 -2.86 -1.59 -1.28
N ILE A 110 -3.06 -2.37 -0.23
CA ILE A 110 -3.68 -3.70 -0.31
C ILE A 110 -5.18 -3.50 -0.53
N VAL A 111 -5.69 -3.96 -1.67
CA VAL A 111 -7.12 -3.85 -2.04
C VAL A 111 -7.91 -5.10 -1.67
N SER A 112 -7.26 -6.28 -1.69
CA SER A 112 -7.89 -7.54 -1.28
C SER A 112 -6.87 -8.49 -0.67
N LEU A 113 -7.35 -9.37 0.21
CA LEU A 113 -6.62 -10.53 0.70
C LEU A 113 -7.36 -11.79 0.25
N THR A 114 -6.63 -12.72 -0.35
CA THR A 114 -7.15 -14.02 -0.81
C THR A 114 -6.26 -15.14 -0.30
N VAL A 115 -6.83 -16.30 0.04
CA VAL A 115 -6.06 -17.50 0.39
C VAL A 115 -6.11 -18.48 -0.76
N ASN A 116 -4.96 -18.98 -1.23
CA ASN A 116 -4.90 -19.97 -2.29
C ASN A 116 -5.01 -21.41 -1.76
N GLU A 117 -5.11 -22.38 -2.67
CA GLU A 117 -5.24 -23.82 -2.34
C GLU A 117 -4.06 -24.37 -1.50
N GLN A 118 -2.90 -23.70 -1.52
CA GLN A 118 -1.72 -24.06 -0.72
C GLN A 118 -1.72 -23.40 0.67
N GLY A 119 -2.80 -22.73 1.08
CA GLY A 119 -2.89 -22.03 2.35
C GLY A 119 -2.05 -20.75 2.43
N LYS A 120 -1.67 -20.16 1.28
CA LYS A 120 -0.93 -18.88 1.24
C LYS A 120 -1.89 -17.71 1.16
N THR A 121 -1.70 -16.73 2.02
CA THR A 121 -2.38 -15.43 1.92
C THR A 121 -1.68 -14.56 0.89
N LEU A 122 -2.38 -14.28 -0.20
CA LEU A 122 -1.97 -13.41 -1.28
C LEU A 122 -2.63 -12.03 -1.12
N ALA A 123 -1.82 -10.97 -1.10
CA ALA A 123 -2.29 -9.59 -1.13
C ALA A 123 -2.34 -9.08 -2.57
N GLU A 124 -3.54 -8.67 -2.98
CA GLU A 124 -3.75 -7.89 -4.19
C GLU A 124 -3.51 -6.41 -3.89
N VAL A 125 -2.84 -5.69 -4.78
CA VAL A 125 -2.53 -4.28 -4.61
C VAL A 125 -2.87 -3.48 -5.86
N ASP A 126 -3.16 -2.20 -5.67
CA ASP A 126 -3.22 -1.25 -6.77
C ASP A 126 -1.79 -0.80 -7.15
N TYR A 127 -1.29 -1.25 -8.30
CA TYR A 127 0.03 -0.82 -8.82
C TYR A 127 -0.03 0.46 -9.65
N ASP A 128 -1.18 0.78 -10.24
CA ASP A 128 -1.35 1.94 -11.12
C ASP A 128 -1.51 3.23 -10.31
N ASN A 129 -2.01 3.12 -9.07
CA ASN A 129 -2.19 4.21 -8.11
C ASN A 129 -1.35 3.99 -6.83
N PRO A 130 0.00 4.03 -6.90
CA PRO A 130 0.85 3.90 -5.72
C PRO A 130 0.68 5.11 -4.78
N VAL A 131 0.48 4.85 -3.49
CA VAL A 131 0.26 5.87 -2.45
C VAL A 131 1.60 6.49 -2.05
N LEU A 132 1.78 7.78 -2.31
CA LEU A 132 2.97 8.53 -1.88
C LEU A 132 3.06 8.56 -0.34
N ILE A 133 4.27 8.49 0.21
CA ILE A 133 4.48 8.30 1.66
C ILE A 133 3.84 9.40 2.52
N ASP A 134 3.95 10.64 2.05
CA ASP A 134 3.37 11.84 2.63
C ASP A 134 1.83 11.85 2.57
N MET A 135 1.22 11.12 1.64
CA MET A 135 -0.24 10.97 1.50
C MET A 135 -0.83 9.78 2.28
N ILE A 136 -0.01 8.98 2.97
CA ILE A 136 -0.50 7.80 3.70
C ILE A 136 -1.41 8.22 4.85
N GLY A 137 -2.56 7.56 4.99
CA GLY A 137 -3.62 7.91 5.94
C GLY A 137 -4.51 9.08 5.52
N GLU A 138 -4.14 9.77 4.43
CA GLU A 138 -5.00 10.71 3.70
C GLU A 138 -5.54 10.05 2.42
N GLU A 139 -5.50 8.71 2.32
CA GLU A 139 -5.96 8.05 1.10
C GLU A 139 -7.43 8.32 0.83
N THR A 140 -7.65 8.57 -0.44
CA THR A 140 -8.96 8.74 -1.04
C THR A 140 -9.79 7.47 -0.89
N ASP A 141 -10.91 7.55 -0.18
CA ASP A 141 -12.02 6.62 -0.42
C ASP A 141 -12.67 6.99 -1.76
N VAL A 142 -12.06 6.49 -2.85
CA VAL A 142 -12.53 6.77 -4.22
C VAL A 142 -13.97 6.33 -4.40
N THR A 143 -14.39 5.23 -3.77
CA THR A 143 -15.77 4.73 -3.84
C THR A 143 -16.73 5.72 -3.19
N ALA A 144 -16.48 6.12 -1.93
CA ALA A 144 -17.32 7.12 -1.25
C ALA A 144 -17.33 8.47 -1.97
N ILE A 145 -16.22 8.87 -2.62
CA ILE A 145 -16.18 10.07 -3.47
C ILE A 145 -17.04 9.89 -4.72
N MET A 146 -16.94 8.77 -5.44
CA MET A 146 -17.74 8.53 -6.62
C MET A 146 -19.23 8.42 -6.29
N GLU A 147 -19.59 7.85 -5.13
CA GLU A 147 -20.94 7.92 -4.58
C GLU A 147 -21.36 9.36 -4.27
N SER A 148 -20.48 10.18 -3.67
CA SER A 148 -20.73 11.61 -3.43
C SER A 148 -20.92 12.44 -4.71
N LEU A 149 -20.47 11.90 -5.86
CA LEU A 149 -20.63 12.51 -7.18
C LEU A 149 -21.83 11.96 -7.98
N ALA A 150 -22.52 10.90 -7.52
CA ALA A 150 -23.55 10.21 -8.30
C ALA A 150 -24.71 11.13 -8.74
N ASP A 151 -25.07 12.11 -7.93
CA ASP A 151 -26.08 13.16 -8.18
C ASP A 151 -25.51 14.41 -8.89
N LYS A 152 -24.21 14.43 -9.22
CA LYS A 152 -23.47 15.60 -9.71
C LYS A 152 -22.91 15.35 -11.12
N PRO A 153 -23.79 15.27 -12.16
CA PRO A 153 -23.41 14.83 -13.50
C PRO A 153 -22.35 15.73 -14.18
N LYS A 154 -22.29 17.03 -13.84
CA LYS A 154 -21.24 17.93 -14.34
C LYS A 154 -19.86 17.60 -13.77
N ALA A 155 -19.78 17.32 -12.47
CA ALA A 155 -18.53 16.92 -11.83
C ALA A 155 -18.04 15.56 -12.33
N LEU A 156 -18.94 14.57 -12.46
CA LEU A 156 -18.63 13.28 -13.12
C LEU A 156 -18.11 13.47 -14.56
N ALA A 157 -18.77 14.29 -15.37
CA ALA A 157 -18.36 14.53 -16.76
C ALA A 157 -17.02 15.27 -16.88
N THR A 158 -16.66 16.11 -15.90
CA THR A 158 -15.35 16.77 -15.82
C THR A 158 -14.27 15.80 -15.34
N LEU A 159 -14.57 14.96 -14.34
CA LEU A 159 -13.68 13.92 -13.83
C LEU A 159 -13.32 12.90 -14.91
N ALA A 160 -14.32 12.35 -15.61
CA ALA A 160 -14.12 11.40 -16.71
C ALA A 160 -13.33 11.99 -17.91
N LYS A 161 -13.21 13.32 -18.02
CA LYS A 161 -12.30 13.99 -18.97
C LYS A 161 -10.89 14.11 -18.39
N ALA A 162 -10.75 14.41 -17.10
CA ALA A 162 -9.47 14.51 -16.43
C ALA A 162 -8.76 13.14 -16.36
N GLU A 163 -9.47 12.06 -16.06
CA GLU A 163 -8.93 10.69 -16.05
C GLU A 163 -8.33 10.29 -17.40
N LYS A 164 -9.02 10.63 -18.52
CA LYS A 164 -8.51 10.42 -19.89
C LYS A 164 -7.24 11.22 -20.21
N LEU A 165 -6.94 12.26 -19.43
CA LEU A 165 -5.72 13.05 -19.52
C LEU A 165 -4.64 12.59 -18.51
N GLY A 166 -4.90 11.52 -17.76
CA GLY A 166 -3.99 10.92 -16.79
C GLY A 166 -4.03 11.55 -15.39
N TRP A 167 -5.11 12.27 -15.04
CA TRP A 167 -5.34 12.73 -13.67
C TRP A 167 -5.95 11.62 -12.82
N GLN A 168 -5.44 11.45 -11.61
CA GLN A 168 -5.91 10.46 -10.62
C GLN A 168 -6.57 11.18 -9.44
N ILE A 169 -7.59 10.58 -8.82
CA ILE A 169 -8.25 11.16 -7.64
C ILE A 169 -7.33 11.02 -6.43
N THR A 170 -7.21 12.10 -5.65
CA THR A 170 -6.35 12.17 -4.46
C THR A 170 -7.05 12.71 -3.21
N GLY A 171 -8.34 13.04 -3.29
CA GLY A 171 -9.16 13.31 -2.10
C GLY A 171 -10.47 14.01 -2.44
N SER A 172 -11.21 14.38 -1.41
CA SER A 172 -12.32 15.32 -1.50
C SER A 172 -12.28 16.29 -0.32
N ASN A 173 -12.83 17.48 -0.51
CA ASN A 173 -13.03 18.46 0.54
C ASN A 173 -14.44 19.10 0.40
N ALA A 174 -14.70 20.16 1.17
CA ALA A 174 -16.00 20.86 1.14
C ALA A 174 -16.32 21.55 -0.20
N GLN A 175 -15.33 21.72 -1.10
CA GLN A 175 -15.47 22.42 -2.38
C GLN A 175 -15.64 21.44 -3.55
N GLY A 176 -15.05 20.23 -3.45
CA GLY A 176 -15.11 19.21 -4.50
C GLY A 176 -14.08 18.10 -4.34
N VAL A 177 -13.66 17.54 -5.47
CA VAL A 177 -12.76 16.38 -5.58
C VAL A 177 -11.38 16.83 -6.02
N THR A 178 -10.37 16.50 -5.22
CA THR A 178 -8.96 16.79 -5.48
C THR A 178 -8.38 15.72 -6.40
N ILE A 179 -7.64 16.14 -7.43
CA ILE A 179 -7.02 15.28 -8.43
C ILE A 179 -5.56 15.65 -8.67
N LEU A 180 -4.74 14.70 -9.11
CA LEU A 180 -3.29 14.86 -9.30
C LEU A 180 -2.85 14.30 -10.65
N LEU A 181 -2.04 15.06 -11.40
CA LEU A 181 -1.42 14.61 -12.65
C LEU A 181 0.05 14.24 -12.40
N LYS A 182 0.40 12.97 -12.67
CA LYS A 182 1.78 12.45 -12.68
C LYS A 182 2.60 12.79 -11.42
N GLY A 183 1.95 12.85 -10.26
CA GLY A 183 2.60 13.17 -8.98
C GLY A 183 3.14 14.61 -8.88
N LYS A 184 2.70 15.55 -9.72
CA LYS A 184 3.31 16.89 -9.83
C LYS A 184 2.35 18.06 -9.88
N LYS A 185 1.18 17.92 -10.51
CA LYS A 185 0.23 19.02 -10.68
C LYS A 185 -1.09 18.69 -10.01
N THR A 186 -1.53 19.55 -9.09
CA THR A 186 -2.77 19.36 -8.32
C THR A 186 -3.92 20.14 -8.95
N GLY A 187 -5.10 19.54 -8.95
CA GLY A 187 -6.34 20.14 -9.42
C GLY A 187 -7.49 19.86 -8.46
N LEU A 188 -8.55 20.66 -8.60
CA LEU A 188 -9.80 20.53 -7.88
C LEU A 188 -10.94 20.59 -8.91
N ILE A 189 -11.79 19.56 -8.91
CA ILE A 189 -13.06 19.55 -9.63
C ILE A 189 -14.15 19.88 -8.60
N SER A 190 -14.75 21.06 -8.71
CA SER A 190 -15.82 21.47 -7.78
C SER A 190 -17.04 20.54 -7.89
N TYR A 191 -17.86 20.50 -6.85
CA TYR A 191 -19.16 19.81 -6.92
C TYR A 191 -20.13 20.41 -7.96
N THR A 192 -19.89 21.64 -8.44
CA THR A 192 -20.62 22.23 -9.58
C THR A 192 -20.08 21.80 -10.96
N GLY A 193 -18.92 21.13 -10.99
CA GLY A 193 -18.26 20.58 -12.17
C GLY A 193 -17.19 21.45 -12.82
N GLU A 194 -16.77 22.52 -12.15
CA GLU A 194 -15.69 23.42 -12.59
C GLU A 194 -14.33 22.81 -12.25
N PHE A 195 -13.40 22.82 -13.21
CA PHE A 195 -12.03 22.35 -12.99
C PHE A 195 -11.09 23.55 -12.79
N SER A 196 -10.28 23.46 -11.74
CA SER A 196 -9.16 24.36 -11.48
C SER A 196 -7.89 23.53 -11.23
N ALA A 197 -6.73 24.08 -11.58
CA ALA A 197 -5.44 23.45 -11.28
C ALA A 197 -4.35 24.50 -11.07
N VAL A 198 -3.45 24.20 -10.13
CA VAL A 198 -2.28 25.03 -9.79
C VAL A 198 -1.10 24.51 -10.58
#